data_AF-A0A645BU28-F1
#
_entry.id   AF-A0A645BU28-F1
#
_cell.length_a   1.000
_cell.length_b   1.000
_cell.length_c   1.000
_cell.angle_alpha   90.00
_cell.angle_beta   90.00
_cell.angle_gamma   90.00
#
_symmetry.space_group_name_H-M   'P 1'
#
loop_
_entity.id
_entity.type
_entity.pdbx_description
1 polymer ?
#
loop_
_entity_poly.entity_id
_entity_poly.type
_entity_poly.pdbx_seq_one_letter_code
_entity_poly.pdbx_strand_id
1 'polypeptide(L)'
;MPQSKFVQTMKGIAKELCIPFEELRQAKFTQCEIGANIRTRIPAIDILPLVVDYAHYQRIDDYIEKGTLYFNGADRLLKLYVKDDEIAAHSFSEEKREVKKMSFDKLKAKGIHHLRIEFTLKTHRAFKNRGMDHIRTIGDLINHYSELYNFWTKEISRIIVYNSLKYNEAELTEREKEIAFGLEELGFFDFVDSYQELCVSRTSTYDSAKDAKSDAYTSTCKTLDKYYDRKTYNKYNLRADVAKYLIGKSKQINLNLPVLIRNLWGISLLNKQKK
;
A
#
# COMPACT_ATOMS: atom_id res chain seq x y z
N MET A 1 12.66 -1.06 -9.14
CA MET A 1 13.99 -1.22 -9.77
C MET A 1 13.94 -2.46 -10.67
N PRO A 2 14.63 -2.52 -11.83
CA PRO A 2 14.76 -3.77 -12.59
C PRO A 2 15.58 -4.81 -11.81
N GLN A 3 15.25 -6.10 -11.94
CA GLN A 3 15.98 -7.19 -11.28
C GLN A 3 17.47 -7.18 -11.65
N SER A 4 17.82 -6.89 -12.89
CA SER A 4 19.21 -6.77 -13.34
C SER A 4 20.00 -5.71 -12.57
N LYS A 5 19.39 -4.55 -12.31
CA LYS A 5 20.00 -3.50 -11.48
C LYS A 5 20.14 -3.96 -10.03
N PHE A 6 19.14 -4.66 -9.48
CA PHE A 6 19.25 -5.24 -8.14
C PHE A 6 20.42 -6.21 -8.04
N VAL A 7 20.57 -7.13 -9.00
CA VAL A 7 21.70 -8.07 -9.07
C VAL A 7 23.03 -7.32 -9.18
N GLN A 8 23.10 -6.27 -10.01
CA GLN A 8 24.30 -5.45 -10.13
C GLN A 8 24.66 -4.76 -8.81
N THR A 9 23.68 -4.23 -8.09
CA THR A 9 23.88 -3.65 -6.75
C THR A 9 24.41 -4.70 -5.78
N MET A 10 23.82 -5.90 -5.73
CA MET A 10 24.30 -6.97 -4.85
C MET A 10 25.73 -7.42 -5.21
N LYS A 11 26.09 -7.46 -6.50
CA LYS A 11 27.47 -7.72 -6.93
C LYS A 11 28.43 -6.63 -6.48
N GLY A 12 28.00 -5.37 -6.50
CA GLY A 12 28.76 -4.25 -5.94
C GLY A 12 29.01 -4.42 -4.45
N ILE A 13 27.98 -4.76 -3.68
CA ILE A 13 28.09 -5.04 -2.24
C ILE A 13 29.04 -6.21 -1.97
N ALA A 14 28.95 -7.31 -2.73
CA ALA A 14 29.87 -8.44 -2.57
C ALA A 14 31.34 -8.02 -2.78
N LYS A 15 31.58 -7.16 -3.77
CA LYS A 15 32.90 -6.60 -4.05
C LYS A 15 33.40 -5.71 -2.90
N GLU A 16 32.55 -4.84 -2.37
CA GLU A 16 32.88 -3.95 -1.24
C GLU A 16 33.17 -4.74 0.05
N LEU A 17 32.46 -5.85 0.25
CA LEU A 17 32.69 -6.77 1.36
C LEU A 17 33.86 -7.74 1.12
N CYS A 18 34.51 -7.70 -0.05
CA CYS A 18 35.58 -8.61 -0.44
C CYS A 18 35.21 -10.10 -0.37
N ILE A 19 33.96 -10.46 -0.66
CA ILE A 19 33.48 -11.86 -0.68
C ILE A 19 33.03 -12.28 -2.08
N PRO A 20 33.09 -13.59 -2.42
CA PRO A 20 32.47 -14.11 -3.62
C PRO A 20 30.97 -13.79 -3.67
N PHE A 21 30.46 -13.48 -4.86
CA PHE A 21 29.03 -13.19 -5.03
C PHE A 21 28.14 -14.37 -4.60
N GLU A 22 28.57 -15.60 -4.88
CA GLU A 22 27.84 -16.80 -4.46
C GLU A 22 27.82 -16.98 -2.93
N GLU A 23 28.82 -16.47 -2.21
CA GLU A 23 28.80 -16.43 -0.75
C GLU A 23 27.76 -15.41 -0.26
N LEU A 24 27.74 -14.20 -0.83
CA LEU A 24 26.71 -13.19 -0.51
C LEU A 24 25.30 -13.71 -0.78
N ARG A 25 25.11 -14.49 -1.85
CA ARG A 25 23.80 -15.09 -2.17
C ARG A 25 23.29 -16.02 -1.07
N GLN A 26 24.17 -16.67 -0.31
CA GLN A 26 23.78 -17.53 0.81
C GLN A 26 23.47 -16.75 2.09
N ALA A 27 23.80 -15.46 2.15
CA ALA A 27 23.53 -14.62 3.30
C ALA A 27 22.02 -14.54 3.58
N LYS A 28 21.66 -14.74 4.85
CA LYS A 28 20.31 -14.54 5.36
C LYS A 28 20.08 -13.06 5.62
N PHE A 29 18.83 -12.63 5.51
CA PHE A 29 18.41 -11.27 5.85
C PHE A 29 17.35 -11.31 6.96
N THR A 30 17.35 -10.28 7.80
CA THR A 30 16.42 -10.17 8.93
C THR A 30 15.14 -9.44 8.55
N GLN A 31 15.29 -8.34 7.83
CA GLN A 31 14.21 -7.44 7.40
C GLN A 31 14.30 -7.23 5.88
N CYS A 32 13.14 -7.02 5.24
CA CYS A 32 13.09 -6.67 3.82
C CYS A 32 12.08 -5.55 3.59
N GLU A 33 12.49 -4.52 2.86
CA GLU A 33 11.65 -3.41 2.45
C GLU A 33 11.28 -3.55 0.97
N ILE A 34 9.99 -3.61 0.70
CA ILE A 34 9.44 -3.79 -0.64
C ILE A 34 8.61 -2.56 -0.96
N GLY A 35 9.15 -1.68 -1.81
CA GLY A 35 8.49 -0.42 -2.13
C GLY A 35 8.76 0.09 -3.54
N ALA A 36 7.83 0.90 -4.02
CA ALA A 36 7.94 1.58 -5.31
C ALA A 36 7.47 3.02 -5.23
N ASN A 37 8.04 3.84 -6.10
CA ASN A 37 7.64 5.22 -6.30
C ASN A 37 6.61 5.23 -7.43
N ILE A 38 5.38 5.63 -7.14
CA ILE A 38 4.32 5.78 -8.13
C ILE A 38 4.10 7.26 -8.43
N ARG A 39 3.71 7.55 -9.67
CA ARG A 39 3.29 8.90 -10.05
C ARG A 39 1.83 9.09 -9.70
N THR A 40 1.50 10.18 -9.02
CA THR A 40 0.14 10.51 -8.63
C THR A 40 -0.33 11.79 -9.33
N ARG A 41 -1.64 11.89 -9.54
CA ARG A 41 -2.26 13.04 -10.23
C ARG A 41 -2.46 14.26 -9.33
N ILE A 42 -2.46 14.04 -8.02
CA ILE A 42 -2.50 15.09 -6.99
C ILE A 42 -1.23 14.99 -6.15
N PRO A 43 -0.86 16.07 -5.43
CA PRO A 43 0.27 16.04 -4.51
C PRO A 43 0.19 14.88 -3.53
N ALA A 44 1.30 14.19 -3.33
CA ALA A 44 1.34 13.01 -2.46
C ALA A 44 0.99 13.36 -0.99
N ILE A 45 1.29 14.59 -0.55
CA ILE A 45 0.92 15.11 0.77
C ILE A 45 -0.61 15.11 0.97
N ASP A 46 -1.38 15.41 -0.08
CA ASP A 46 -2.85 15.44 -0.03
C ASP A 46 -3.46 14.04 -0.05
N ILE A 47 -2.70 13.02 -0.47
CA ILE A 47 -3.15 11.62 -0.49
C ILE A 47 -3.05 11.00 0.89
N LEU A 48 -2.02 11.36 1.68
CA LEU A 48 -1.76 10.76 2.99
C LEU A 48 -2.97 10.80 3.94
N PRO A 49 -3.63 11.94 4.18
CA PRO A 49 -4.77 11.99 5.10
C PRO A 49 -5.98 11.18 4.61
N LEU A 50 -6.11 10.95 3.29
CA LEU A 50 -7.18 10.14 2.72
C LEU A 50 -7.00 8.64 3.00
N VAL A 51 -5.78 8.19 3.32
CA VAL A 51 -5.52 6.80 3.67
C VAL A 51 -5.82 6.59 5.15
N VAL A 52 -6.96 5.96 5.42
CA VAL A 52 -7.51 5.84 6.78
C VAL A 52 -7.25 4.49 7.43
N ASP A 53 -7.05 3.43 6.65
CA ASP A 53 -6.76 2.12 7.21
C ASP A 53 -5.88 1.27 6.28
N TYR A 54 -5.10 0.39 6.90
CA TYR A 54 -4.40 -0.70 6.26
C TYR A 54 -4.31 -1.86 7.25
N ALA A 55 -5.03 -2.95 6.94
CA ALA A 55 -4.99 -4.19 7.68
C ALA A 55 -5.30 -4.06 9.19
N HIS A 56 -6.05 -3.03 9.61
CA HIS A 56 -6.34 -2.69 11.01
C HIS A 56 -5.10 -2.43 11.86
N TYR A 57 -3.99 -2.03 11.22
CA TYR A 57 -2.78 -1.66 11.94
C TYR A 57 -2.92 -0.26 12.51
N GLN A 58 -2.18 -0.01 13.60
CA GLN A 58 -2.14 1.31 14.22
C GLN A 58 -1.65 2.33 13.19
N ARG A 59 -2.51 3.29 12.85
CA ARG A 59 -2.18 4.45 12.03
C ARG A 59 -1.44 5.48 12.89
N ILE A 60 -0.32 6.01 12.40
CA ILE A 60 0.51 6.98 13.12
C ILE A 60 0.59 8.26 12.29
N ASP A 61 -0.01 9.32 12.83
CA ASP A 61 -0.27 10.57 12.10
C ASP A 61 0.80 11.64 12.31
N ASP A 62 1.69 11.46 13.29
CA ASP A 62 2.67 12.44 13.77
C ASP A 62 3.57 13.05 12.68
N TYR A 63 3.65 12.43 11.50
CA TYR A 63 4.53 12.82 10.40
C TYR A 63 3.76 13.18 9.12
N ILE A 64 2.42 13.19 9.12
CA ILE A 64 1.64 13.45 7.90
C ILE A 64 1.97 14.83 7.34
N GLU A 65 2.01 15.87 8.18
CA GLU A 65 2.38 17.23 7.77
C GLU A 65 3.81 17.31 7.21
N LYS A 66 4.69 16.41 7.64
CA LYS A 66 6.06 16.25 7.12
C LYS A 66 6.13 15.34 5.89
N GLY A 67 4.98 14.96 5.32
CA GLY A 67 4.88 14.15 4.12
C GLY A 67 5.09 12.66 4.32
N THR A 68 4.84 12.11 5.52
CA THR A 68 4.95 10.67 5.78
C THR A 68 3.80 10.14 6.65
N LEU A 69 3.24 8.99 6.27
CA LEU A 69 2.23 8.25 7.02
C LEU A 69 2.70 6.82 7.28
N TYR A 70 2.47 6.33 8.50
CA TYR A 70 2.80 4.96 8.89
C TYR A 70 1.58 4.18 9.35
N PHE A 71 1.60 2.88 9.07
CA PHE A 71 0.73 1.89 9.69
C PHE A 71 1.57 0.77 10.28
N ASN A 72 1.61 0.68 11.61
CA ASN A 72 2.49 -0.20 12.36
C ASN A 72 1.76 -1.47 12.80
N GLY A 73 2.05 -2.59 12.15
CA GLY A 73 1.56 -3.92 12.53
C GLY A 73 2.64 -4.74 13.23
N ALA A 74 2.25 -5.87 13.83
CA ALA A 74 3.18 -6.76 14.53
C ALA A 74 4.27 -7.34 13.60
N ASP A 75 3.92 -7.75 12.40
CA ASP A 75 4.80 -8.42 11.45
C ASP A 75 5.20 -7.54 10.24
N ARG A 76 4.45 -6.46 9.99
CA ARG A 76 4.66 -5.55 8.85
C ARG A 76 4.49 -4.09 9.23
N LEU A 77 5.17 -3.22 8.50
CA LEU A 77 4.97 -1.77 8.51
C LEU A 77 4.58 -1.34 7.10
N LEU A 78 3.53 -0.53 6.95
CA LEU A 78 3.31 0.24 5.72
C LEU A 78 3.82 1.67 5.97
N LYS A 79 4.60 2.18 5.02
CA LYS A 79 5.07 3.56 4.97
C LYS A 79 4.66 4.19 3.64
N LEU A 80 3.96 5.31 3.72
CA LEU A 80 3.55 6.15 2.61
C LEU A 80 4.26 7.49 2.75
N TYR A 81 4.98 7.96 1.73
CA TYR A 81 5.64 9.27 1.84
C TYR A 81 5.89 9.98 0.53
N VAL A 82 6.01 11.30 0.61
CA VAL A 82 6.35 12.19 -0.51
C VAL A 82 7.81 11.95 -0.87
N LYS A 83 8.06 11.28 -2.00
CA LYS A 83 9.41 10.86 -2.38
C LYS A 83 10.24 12.00 -2.96
N ASP A 84 9.58 12.98 -3.57
CA ASP A 84 10.23 14.13 -4.21
C ASP A 84 11.07 14.93 -3.20
N ASP A 85 10.49 15.17 -2.02
CA ASP A 85 11.11 15.97 -0.96
C ASP A 85 12.19 15.18 -0.22
N GLU A 86 11.98 13.88 -0.01
CA GLU A 86 12.98 12.99 0.59
C GLU A 86 14.26 12.89 -0.26
N ILE A 87 14.13 12.71 -1.58
CA ILE A 87 15.29 12.59 -2.47
C ILE A 87 16.09 13.90 -2.51
N ALA A 88 15.40 15.04 -2.48
CA ALA A 88 16.04 16.35 -2.43
C ALA A 88 16.80 16.52 -1.11
N ALA A 89 16.20 16.18 0.03
CA ALA A 89 16.80 16.34 1.35
C ALA A 89 18.06 15.46 1.58
N HIS A 90 18.07 14.22 1.06
CA HIS A 90 19.16 13.26 1.29
C HIS A 90 20.29 13.29 0.24
N SER A 91 20.39 14.35 -0.58
CA SER A 91 21.51 14.46 -1.54
C SER A 91 22.80 14.95 -0.87
N PHE A 92 23.95 14.36 -1.27
CA PHE A 92 25.26 14.48 -0.61
C PHE A 92 25.96 15.85 -0.74
N SER A 93 25.40 16.83 -1.47
CA SER A 93 25.91 18.21 -1.48
C SER A 93 24.77 19.21 -1.67
N GLU A 94 24.92 20.41 -1.10
CA GLU A 94 23.91 21.49 -1.15
C GLU A 94 23.54 21.86 -2.59
N GLU A 95 24.53 22.03 -3.47
CA GLU A 95 24.33 22.26 -4.90
C GLU A 95 23.48 21.16 -5.57
N LYS A 96 23.73 19.88 -5.25
CA LYS A 96 22.91 18.76 -5.76
C LYS A 96 21.50 18.76 -5.17
N ARG A 97 21.32 19.21 -3.92
CA ARG A 97 19.99 19.36 -3.30
C ARG A 97 19.19 20.42 -4.05
N GLU A 98 19.79 21.58 -4.35
CA GLU A 98 19.14 22.67 -5.08
C GLU A 98 18.75 22.25 -6.50
N VAL A 99 19.68 21.66 -7.27
CA VAL A 99 19.40 21.21 -8.64
C VAL A 99 18.29 20.16 -8.66
N LYS A 100 18.28 19.22 -7.71
CA LYS A 100 17.21 18.23 -7.60
C LYS A 100 15.89 18.87 -7.19
N LYS A 101 15.90 19.80 -6.22
CA LYS A 101 14.71 20.53 -5.79
C LYS A 101 14.09 21.27 -6.98
N MET A 102 14.87 22.03 -7.74
CA MET A 102 14.41 22.69 -8.97
C MET A 102 13.85 21.70 -10.00
N SER A 103 14.46 20.52 -10.13
CA SER A 103 13.98 19.48 -11.05
C SER A 103 12.63 18.91 -10.61
N PHE A 104 12.45 18.66 -9.31
CA PHE A 104 11.17 18.22 -8.76
C PHE A 104 10.12 19.33 -8.80
N ASP A 105 10.47 20.58 -8.54
CA ASP A 105 9.56 21.71 -8.65
C ASP A 105 9.04 21.87 -10.08
N LYS A 106 9.90 21.68 -11.09
CA LYS A 106 9.50 21.64 -12.51
C LYS A 106 8.54 20.48 -12.82
N LEU A 107 8.69 19.33 -12.15
CA LEU A 107 7.77 18.19 -12.31
C LEU A 107 6.43 18.47 -11.61
N LYS A 108 6.46 19.01 -10.39
CA LYS A 108 5.28 19.43 -9.63
C LYS A 108 4.47 20.49 -10.39
N ALA A 109 5.14 21.46 -11.02
CA ALA A 109 4.50 22.46 -11.88
C ALA A 109 3.81 21.85 -13.13
N LYS A 110 4.20 20.64 -13.53
CA LYS A 110 3.55 19.85 -14.60
C LYS A 110 2.50 18.88 -14.06
N GLY A 111 2.14 18.96 -12.78
CA GLY A 111 1.21 18.05 -12.12
C GLY A 111 1.76 16.62 -11.93
N ILE A 112 3.08 16.45 -11.91
CA ILE A 112 3.73 15.16 -11.68
C ILE A 112 4.26 15.12 -10.24
N HIS A 113 3.61 14.31 -9.42
CA HIS A 113 3.97 14.09 -8.01
C HIS A 113 4.37 12.64 -7.79
N HIS A 114 5.24 12.36 -6.81
CA HIS A 114 5.62 10.99 -6.47
C HIS A 114 5.27 10.60 -5.03
N LEU A 115 4.49 9.53 -4.92
CA LEU A 115 4.21 8.82 -3.68
C LEU A 115 5.07 7.55 -3.63
N ARG A 116 5.82 7.35 -2.54
CA ARG A 116 6.37 6.03 -2.21
C ARG A 116 5.31 5.24 -1.46
N ILE A 117 5.09 4.00 -1.88
CA ILE A 117 4.37 2.99 -1.09
C ILE A 117 5.35 1.87 -0.77
N GLU A 118 5.63 1.65 0.51
CA GLU A 118 6.64 0.73 0.98
C GLU A 118 6.11 -0.15 2.11
N PHE A 119 6.33 -1.45 1.98
CA PHE A 119 6.01 -2.42 3.02
C PHE A 119 7.31 -3.02 3.56
N THR A 120 7.49 -2.94 4.86
CA THR A 120 8.58 -3.60 5.56
C THR A 120 8.09 -4.91 6.15
N LEU A 121 8.70 -6.02 5.75
CA LEU A 121 8.57 -7.32 6.42
C LEU A 121 9.60 -7.37 7.54
N LYS A 122 9.15 -7.28 8.80
CA LYS A 122 10.02 -7.08 9.97
C LYS A 122 10.88 -8.29 10.33
N THR A 123 10.43 -9.49 9.95
CA THR A 123 11.09 -10.76 10.25
C THR A 123 10.86 -11.78 9.14
N HIS A 124 11.64 -12.85 9.11
CA HIS A 124 11.38 -14.01 8.25
C HIS A 124 9.98 -14.63 8.49
N ARG A 125 9.46 -14.59 9.73
CA ARG A 125 8.10 -15.07 10.02
C ARG A 125 7.05 -14.30 9.21
N ALA A 126 7.29 -13.02 8.92
CA ALA A 126 6.40 -12.22 8.10
C ALA A 126 6.34 -12.72 6.63
N PHE A 127 7.45 -13.21 6.08
CA PHE A 127 7.47 -13.89 4.77
C PHE A 127 6.67 -15.18 4.79
N LYS A 128 6.88 -16.02 5.81
CA LYS A 128 6.15 -17.28 5.99
C LYS A 128 4.65 -17.06 6.05
N ASN A 129 4.19 -16.09 6.85
CA ASN A 129 2.77 -15.74 6.98
C ASN A 129 2.12 -15.25 5.66
N ARG A 130 2.94 -14.93 4.65
CA ARG A 130 2.50 -14.47 3.32
C ARG A 130 2.72 -15.52 2.23
N GLY A 131 3.08 -16.75 2.61
CA GLY A 131 3.33 -17.85 1.67
C GLY A 131 4.64 -17.71 0.89
N MET A 132 5.61 -16.94 1.42
CA MET A 132 6.94 -16.74 0.83
C MET A 132 8.05 -17.35 1.69
N ASP A 133 7.78 -18.47 2.38
CA ASP A 133 8.72 -19.13 3.30
C ASP A 133 10.00 -19.66 2.62
N HIS A 134 9.96 -19.82 1.29
CA HIS A 134 11.11 -20.21 0.48
C HIS A 134 12.11 -19.07 0.25
N ILE A 135 11.72 -17.81 0.50
CA ILE A 135 12.61 -16.66 0.33
C ILE A 135 13.38 -16.40 1.64
N ARG A 136 14.57 -16.99 1.77
CA ARG A 136 15.35 -16.96 3.03
C ARG A 136 16.69 -16.24 2.92
N THR A 137 17.23 -16.18 1.71
CA THR A 137 18.56 -15.66 1.41
C THR A 137 18.51 -14.53 0.38
N ILE A 138 19.62 -13.81 0.24
CA ILE A 138 19.80 -12.84 -0.86
C ILE A 138 19.63 -13.51 -2.23
N GLY A 139 20.13 -14.73 -2.39
CA GLY A 139 19.98 -15.53 -3.59
C GLY A 139 18.51 -15.79 -3.92
N ASP A 140 17.69 -16.08 -2.91
CA ASP A 140 16.25 -16.29 -3.10
C ASP A 140 15.53 -14.99 -3.46
N LEU A 141 15.88 -13.85 -2.84
CA LEU A 141 15.33 -12.54 -3.22
C LEU A 141 15.61 -12.21 -4.69
N ILE A 142 16.80 -12.56 -5.18
CA ILE A 142 17.17 -12.41 -6.58
C ILE A 142 16.31 -13.34 -7.44
N ASN A 143 16.24 -14.63 -7.10
CA ASN A 143 15.55 -15.64 -7.92
C ASN A 143 14.02 -15.42 -7.96
N HIS A 144 13.44 -14.95 -6.86
CA HIS A 144 12.00 -14.75 -6.66
C HIS A 144 11.59 -13.27 -6.72
N TYR A 145 12.39 -12.42 -7.39
CA TYR A 145 12.18 -10.97 -7.43
C TYR A 145 10.77 -10.55 -7.93
N SER A 146 10.20 -11.31 -8.87
CA SER A 146 8.85 -11.07 -9.39
C SER A 146 7.75 -11.32 -8.35
N GLU A 147 7.96 -12.25 -7.40
CA GLU A 147 7.02 -12.52 -6.31
C GLU A 147 6.88 -11.35 -5.35
N LEU A 148 7.92 -10.52 -5.22
CA LEU A 148 7.88 -9.29 -4.42
C LEU A 148 6.84 -8.29 -4.98
N TYR A 149 6.65 -8.25 -6.30
CA TYR A 149 5.57 -7.45 -6.92
C TYR A 149 4.19 -8.06 -6.66
N ASN A 150 4.07 -9.39 -6.63
CA ASN A 150 2.82 -10.06 -6.26
C ASN A 150 2.42 -9.70 -4.82
N PHE A 151 3.37 -9.77 -3.89
CA PHE A 151 3.16 -9.34 -2.51
C PHE A 151 2.76 -7.86 -2.45
N TRP A 152 3.55 -6.98 -3.07
CA TRP A 152 3.33 -5.53 -3.01
C TRP A 152 1.95 -5.12 -3.55
N THR A 153 1.50 -5.71 -4.65
CA THR A 153 0.16 -5.44 -5.22
C THR A 153 -0.99 -5.97 -4.36
N LYS A 154 -0.82 -7.13 -3.71
CA LYS A 154 -1.81 -7.66 -2.76
C LYS A 154 -1.91 -6.82 -1.49
N GLU A 155 -0.81 -6.31 -0.97
CA GLU A 155 -0.87 -5.47 0.24
C GLU A 155 -1.46 -4.08 -0.09
N ILE A 156 -1.21 -3.51 -1.28
CA ILE A 156 -1.88 -2.28 -1.73
C ILE A 156 -3.39 -2.45 -1.80
N SER A 157 -3.91 -3.61 -2.22
CA SER A 157 -5.36 -3.80 -2.35
C SER A 157 -6.09 -3.73 -1.01
N ARG A 158 -5.36 -3.85 0.11
CA ARG A 158 -5.85 -3.79 1.49
C ARG A 158 -5.83 -2.38 2.08
N ILE A 159 -5.31 -1.40 1.35
CA ILE A 159 -5.35 0.01 1.75
C ILE A 159 -6.77 0.54 1.55
N ILE A 160 -7.30 1.19 2.60
CA ILE A 160 -8.58 1.89 2.57
C ILE A 160 -8.32 3.38 2.37
N VAL A 161 -8.98 3.94 1.35
CA VAL A 161 -8.95 5.37 1.05
C VAL A 161 -10.36 5.90 1.28
N TYR A 162 -10.49 6.85 2.19
CA TYR A 162 -11.74 7.52 2.50
C TYR A 162 -11.72 8.95 2.00
N ASN A 163 -12.83 9.35 1.39
CA ASN A 163 -13.11 10.71 0.97
C ASN A 163 -14.64 10.87 0.90
N SER A 164 -15.12 12.03 0.47
CA SER A 164 -16.53 12.30 0.27
C SER A 164 -17.25 11.19 -0.48
N LEU A 165 -18.45 10.87 0.00
CA LEU A 165 -19.36 9.93 -0.64
C LEU A 165 -20.29 10.68 -1.60
N LYS A 166 -20.73 9.97 -2.64
CA LYS A 166 -21.66 10.48 -3.64
C LYS A 166 -22.68 9.42 -3.97
N TYR A 167 -23.88 9.61 -3.42
CA TYR A 167 -24.98 8.65 -3.50
C TYR A 167 -26.33 9.29 -3.84
N ASN A 168 -26.36 10.59 -4.20
CA ASN A 168 -27.58 11.36 -4.48
C ASN A 168 -28.47 10.77 -5.59
N GLU A 169 -27.89 10.00 -6.50
CA GLU A 169 -28.58 9.35 -7.63
C GLU A 169 -28.78 7.85 -7.41
N ALA A 170 -28.48 7.33 -6.21
CA ALA A 170 -28.55 5.92 -5.88
C ALA A 170 -29.66 5.63 -4.86
N GLU A 171 -30.29 4.48 -4.99
CA GLU A 171 -31.18 3.94 -3.97
C GLU A 171 -30.35 3.15 -2.95
N LEU A 172 -30.16 3.72 -1.75
CA LEU A 172 -29.43 3.07 -0.67
C LEU A 172 -30.36 2.15 0.12
N THR A 173 -29.86 0.97 0.49
CA THR A 173 -30.49 0.15 1.53
C THR A 173 -30.41 0.85 2.89
N GLU A 174 -31.27 0.50 3.85
CA GLU A 174 -31.25 1.09 5.21
C GLU A 174 -29.86 0.99 5.88
N ARG A 175 -29.19 -0.15 5.69
CA ARG A 175 -27.83 -0.35 6.18
C ARG A 175 -26.82 0.58 5.49
N GLU A 176 -26.94 0.77 4.19
CA GLU A 176 -26.06 1.69 3.45
C GLU A 176 -26.32 3.14 3.85
N LYS A 177 -27.56 3.52 4.15
CA LYS A 177 -27.90 4.86 4.69
C LYS A 177 -27.25 5.10 6.04
N GLU A 178 -27.42 4.16 6.98
CA GLU A 178 -26.81 4.21 8.31
C GLU A 178 -25.28 4.40 8.21
N ILE A 179 -24.64 3.65 7.32
CA ILE A 179 -23.20 3.74 7.08
C ILE A 179 -22.81 5.06 6.42
N ALA A 180 -23.46 5.43 5.33
CA ALA A 180 -23.08 6.62 4.56
C ALA A 180 -23.26 7.90 5.38
N PHE A 181 -24.40 8.05 6.06
CA PHE A 181 -24.68 9.22 6.89
C PHE A 181 -23.77 9.28 8.11
N GLY A 182 -23.55 8.14 8.80
CA GLY A 182 -22.65 8.11 9.94
C GLY A 182 -21.20 8.44 9.57
N LEU A 183 -20.72 7.99 8.40
CA LEU A 183 -19.41 8.38 7.88
C LEU A 183 -19.30 9.88 7.58
N GLU A 184 -20.35 10.50 7.04
CA GLU A 184 -20.37 11.94 6.75
C GLU A 184 -20.45 12.79 8.02
N GLU A 185 -21.21 12.33 9.02
CA GLU A 185 -21.39 13.05 10.28
C GLU A 185 -20.18 12.93 11.21
N LEU A 186 -19.64 11.72 11.39
CA LEU A 186 -18.60 11.43 12.39
C LEU A 186 -17.20 11.25 11.78
N GLY A 187 -17.09 11.08 10.47
CA GLY A 187 -15.84 10.69 9.82
C GLY A 187 -15.53 9.20 9.99
N PHE A 188 -14.48 8.72 9.31
CA PHE A 188 -14.19 7.28 9.24
C PHE A 188 -13.88 6.65 10.60
N PHE A 189 -13.02 7.27 11.40
CA PHE A 189 -12.51 6.66 12.64
C PHE A 189 -13.63 6.49 13.68
N ASP A 190 -14.27 7.60 14.05
CA ASP A 190 -15.30 7.61 15.09
C ASP A 190 -16.53 6.80 14.68
N PHE A 191 -16.92 6.86 13.39
CA PHE A 191 -18.04 6.06 12.89
C PHE A 191 -17.74 4.56 12.92
N VAL A 192 -16.59 4.12 12.40
CA VAL A 192 -16.29 2.68 12.27
C VAL A 192 -16.27 2.02 13.64
N ASP A 193 -15.63 2.66 14.62
CA ASP A 193 -15.55 2.13 15.98
C ASP A 193 -16.95 2.05 16.62
N SER A 194 -17.72 3.14 16.56
CA SER A 194 -19.09 3.19 17.11
C SER A 194 -20.04 2.18 16.44
N TYR A 195 -19.95 2.05 15.12
CA TYR A 195 -20.80 1.13 14.35
C TYR A 195 -20.46 -0.34 14.64
N GLN A 196 -19.17 -0.66 14.81
CA GLN A 196 -18.74 -1.98 15.23
C GLN A 196 -19.24 -2.31 16.63
N GLU A 197 -19.15 -1.38 17.59
CA GLU A 197 -19.66 -1.57 18.95
C GLU A 197 -21.18 -1.77 18.98
N LEU A 198 -21.93 -0.97 18.22
CA LEU A 198 -23.38 -1.12 18.07
C LEU A 198 -23.77 -2.48 17.47
N CYS A 199 -23.03 -2.97 16.48
CA CYS A 199 -23.29 -4.29 15.89
C CYS A 199 -22.97 -5.41 16.88
N VAL A 200 -21.89 -5.29 17.66
CA VAL A 200 -21.51 -6.24 18.71
C VAL A 200 -22.55 -6.27 19.83
N SER A 201 -23.08 -5.13 20.27
CA SER A 201 -24.06 -5.08 21.37
C SER A 201 -25.38 -5.80 21.06
N ARG A 202 -25.68 -6.00 19.77
CA ARG A 202 -26.86 -6.74 19.29
C ARG A 202 -26.67 -8.25 19.28
N THR A 203 -25.49 -8.75 19.67
CA THR A 203 -25.14 -10.17 19.66
C THR A 203 -25.14 -10.77 21.07
N SER A 204 -25.39 -12.07 21.17
CA SER A 204 -25.52 -12.78 22.45
C SER A 204 -24.32 -13.67 22.81
N THR A 205 -23.42 -13.96 21.86
CA THR A 205 -22.25 -14.83 22.09
C THR A 205 -20.96 -14.20 21.56
N TYR A 206 -19.82 -14.62 22.11
CA TYR A 206 -18.51 -14.11 21.70
C TYR A 206 -18.21 -14.33 20.20
N ASP A 207 -18.50 -15.53 19.67
CA ASP A 207 -18.25 -15.82 18.25
C ASP A 207 -19.14 -14.95 17.35
N SER A 208 -20.42 -14.78 17.73
CA SER A 208 -21.32 -13.87 17.00
C SER A 208 -20.88 -12.40 17.08
N ALA A 209 -20.26 -11.97 18.19
CA ALA A 209 -19.70 -10.63 18.34
C ALA A 209 -18.52 -10.40 17.39
N LYS A 210 -17.61 -11.38 17.29
CA LYS A 210 -16.46 -11.30 16.37
C LYS A 210 -16.92 -11.20 14.91
N ASP A 211 -17.89 -12.03 14.53
CA ASP A 211 -18.45 -12.02 13.18
C ASP A 211 -19.18 -10.71 12.90
N ALA A 212 -20.01 -10.23 13.83
CA ALA A 212 -20.71 -8.94 13.70
C ALA A 212 -19.73 -7.76 13.54
N LYS A 213 -18.64 -7.75 14.32
CA LYS A 213 -17.58 -6.72 14.20
C LYS A 213 -16.93 -6.74 12.81
N SER A 214 -16.61 -7.93 12.31
CA SER A 214 -16.03 -8.12 10.98
C SER A 214 -16.99 -7.73 9.86
N ASP A 215 -18.27 -8.09 9.99
CA ASP A 215 -19.31 -7.80 9.02
C ASP A 215 -19.66 -6.31 8.97
N ALA A 216 -19.66 -5.63 10.12
CA ALA A 216 -19.83 -4.19 10.22
C ALA A 216 -18.73 -3.47 9.41
N TYR A 217 -17.46 -3.76 9.70
CA TYR A 217 -16.33 -3.17 8.97
C TYR A 217 -16.37 -3.51 7.47
N THR A 218 -16.61 -4.77 7.13
CA THR A 218 -16.70 -5.21 5.73
C THR A 218 -17.80 -4.45 4.98
N SER A 219 -18.92 -4.19 5.64
CA SER A 219 -20.04 -3.44 5.05
C SER A 219 -19.71 -1.96 4.91
N THR A 220 -18.98 -1.37 5.86
CA THR A 220 -18.44 -0.02 5.72
C THR A 220 -17.53 0.07 4.51
N CYS A 221 -16.52 -0.82 4.38
CA CYS A 221 -15.63 -0.83 3.23
C CYS A 221 -16.37 -1.03 1.90
N LYS A 222 -17.41 -1.89 1.85
CA LYS A 222 -18.24 -2.07 0.65
C LYS A 222 -19.01 -0.81 0.27
N THR A 223 -19.54 -0.11 1.27
CA THR A 223 -20.26 1.16 1.07
C THR A 223 -19.32 2.23 0.51
N LEU A 224 -18.10 2.34 1.07
CA LEU A 224 -17.05 3.21 0.53
C LEU A 224 -16.69 2.85 -0.92
N ASP A 225 -16.47 1.57 -1.20
CA ASP A 225 -16.11 1.09 -2.56
C ASP A 225 -17.25 1.28 -3.57
N LYS A 226 -18.51 1.41 -3.12
CA LYS A 226 -19.69 1.61 -3.98
C LYS A 226 -19.99 3.08 -4.25
N TYR A 227 -19.84 3.93 -3.24
CA TYR A 227 -20.33 5.32 -3.27
C TYR A 227 -19.23 6.38 -3.19
N TYR A 228 -17.97 6.05 -3.45
CA TYR A 228 -16.90 7.06 -3.49
C TYR A 228 -17.18 8.14 -4.55
N ASP A 229 -16.83 9.39 -4.26
CA ASP A 229 -16.87 10.45 -5.28
C ASP A 229 -15.79 10.22 -6.34
N ARG A 230 -16.22 10.12 -7.61
CA ARG A 230 -15.34 9.94 -8.77
C ARG A 230 -14.56 11.21 -9.13
N LYS A 231 -15.00 12.38 -8.65
CA LYS A 231 -14.34 13.66 -8.90
C LYS A 231 -13.16 13.92 -7.97
N THR A 232 -13.14 13.29 -6.81
CA THR A 232 -12.07 13.42 -5.82
C THR A 232 -11.16 12.18 -5.84
N TYR A 233 -9.99 12.29 -5.21
CA TYR A 233 -9.06 11.16 -5.15
C TYR A 233 -9.60 10.09 -4.20
N ASN A 234 -9.65 8.86 -4.68
CA ASN A 234 -10.20 7.70 -3.99
C ASN A 234 -9.35 6.44 -4.23
N LYS A 235 -9.82 5.30 -3.71
CA LYS A 235 -9.15 3.99 -3.85
C LYS A 235 -8.94 3.56 -5.31
N TYR A 236 -9.88 3.88 -6.20
CA TYR A 236 -9.73 3.59 -7.62
C TYR A 236 -8.59 4.41 -8.24
N ASN A 237 -8.46 5.70 -7.88
CA ASN A 237 -7.34 6.53 -8.35
C ASN A 237 -6.00 5.96 -7.91
N LEU A 238 -5.86 5.57 -6.63
CA LEU A 238 -4.65 4.93 -6.11
C LEU A 238 -4.29 3.66 -6.90
N ARG A 239 -5.27 2.77 -7.10
CA ARG A 239 -5.08 1.54 -7.89
C ARG A 239 -4.69 1.84 -9.34
N ALA A 240 -5.32 2.84 -9.96
CA ALA A 240 -5.03 3.25 -11.34
C ALA A 240 -3.61 3.83 -11.47
N ASP A 241 -3.16 4.63 -10.51
CA ASP A 241 -1.82 5.21 -10.50
C ASP A 241 -0.75 4.12 -10.31
N VAL A 242 -1.02 3.12 -9.44
CA VAL A 242 -0.19 1.92 -9.30
C VAL A 242 -0.19 1.07 -10.60
N ALA A 243 -1.35 0.86 -11.22
CA ALA A 243 -1.47 0.12 -12.47
C ALA A 243 -0.65 0.76 -13.60
N LYS A 244 -0.70 2.10 -13.74
CA LYS A 244 0.14 2.84 -14.69
C LYS A 244 1.63 2.63 -14.41
N TYR A 245 2.04 2.66 -13.14
CA TYR A 245 3.42 2.35 -12.75
C TYR A 245 3.83 0.93 -13.20
N LEU A 246 3.00 -0.08 -12.94
CA LEU A 246 3.26 -1.47 -13.33
C LEU A 246 3.36 -1.63 -14.84
N ILE A 247 2.44 -1.04 -15.61
CA ILE A 247 2.47 -1.05 -17.08
C ILE A 247 3.78 -0.44 -17.57
N GLY A 248 4.19 0.72 -17.02
CA GLY A 248 5.48 1.32 -17.34
C GLY A 248 6.66 0.42 -17.00
N LYS A 249 6.61 -0.29 -15.87
CA LYS A 249 7.67 -1.22 -15.44
C LYS A 249 7.74 -2.51 -16.24
N SER A 250 6.62 -3.02 -16.73
CA SER A 250 6.58 -4.23 -17.56
C SER A 250 7.41 -4.11 -18.85
N LYS A 251 7.62 -2.88 -19.33
CA LYS A 251 8.49 -2.59 -20.48
C LYS A 251 9.98 -2.81 -20.19
N GLN A 252 10.37 -2.92 -18.91
CA GLN A 252 11.76 -3.04 -18.45
C GLN A 252 12.04 -4.40 -17.79
N ILE A 253 11.00 -5.10 -17.36
CA ILE A 253 11.11 -6.33 -16.56
C ILE A 253 9.93 -7.22 -16.95
N ASN A 254 10.16 -8.52 -17.08
CA ASN A 254 9.10 -9.47 -17.35
C ASN A 254 8.18 -9.60 -16.12
N LEU A 255 7.05 -8.90 -16.14
CA LEU A 255 6.04 -8.91 -15.08
C LEU A 255 4.77 -9.54 -15.62
N ASN A 256 4.15 -10.42 -14.83
CA ASN A 256 2.81 -10.94 -15.13
C ASN A 256 1.76 -9.86 -14.81
N LEU A 257 1.62 -8.88 -15.70
CA LEU A 257 0.69 -7.76 -15.55
C LEU A 257 -0.74 -8.20 -15.24
N PRO A 258 -1.34 -9.19 -15.93
CA PRO A 258 -2.70 -9.63 -15.60
C PRO A 258 -2.87 -10.03 -14.13
N VAL A 259 -1.90 -10.78 -13.57
CA VAL A 259 -1.94 -11.19 -12.15
C VAL A 259 -1.76 -9.99 -11.22
N LEU A 260 -0.80 -9.11 -11.51
CA LEU A 260 -0.51 -7.94 -10.68
C LEU A 260 -1.68 -6.94 -10.65
N ILE A 261 -2.28 -6.67 -11.81
CA ILE A 261 -3.48 -5.84 -11.92
C ILE A 261 -4.63 -6.51 -11.16
N ARG A 262 -4.87 -7.80 -11.35
CA ARG A 262 -5.92 -8.49 -10.60
C ARG A 262 -5.75 -8.39 -9.08
N ASN A 263 -4.52 -8.55 -8.58
CA ASN A 263 -4.23 -8.42 -7.15
C ASN A 263 -4.64 -7.03 -6.61
N LEU A 264 -4.36 -5.95 -7.35
CA LEU A 264 -4.69 -4.58 -6.92
C LEU A 264 -6.19 -4.38 -6.65
N TRP A 265 -7.05 -5.05 -7.41
CA TRP A 265 -8.51 -5.00 -7.25
C TRP A 265 -9.04 -6.03 -6.24
N GLY A 266 -8.17 -6.81 -5.58
CA GLY A 266 -8.57 -7.79 -4.56
C GLY A 266 -9.31 -9.01 -5.12
N ILE A 267 -9.21 -9.28 -6.42
CA ILE A 267 -9.91 -10.40 -7.05
C ILE A 267 -9.09 -11.70 -6.85
N SER A 268 -9.59 -12.60 -6.00
CA SER A 268 -9.00 -13.92 -5.77
C SER A 268 -9.49 -14.96 -6.80
N LEU A 269 -8.60 -15.86 -7.25
CA LEU A 269 -8.96 -17.01 -8.11
C LEU A 269 -9.71 -18.12 -7.35
N LEU A 270 -9.79 -18.05 -6.03
CA LEU A 270 -10.31 -19.15 -5.20
C LEU A 270 -11.85 -19.31 -5.26
N ASN A 271 -12.58 -18.42 -5.94
CA ASN A 271 -14.05 -18.50 -6.06
C ASN A 271 -14.56 -19.25 -7.31
N LYS A 272 -13.79 -20.20 -7.87
CA LYS A 272 -14.28 -21.11 -8.93
C LYS A 272 -14.05 -22.59 -8.61
N GLN A 273 -14.35 -23.02 -7.39
CA GLN A 273 -14.66 -24.43 -7.09
C GLN A 273 -15.76 -24.51 -6.02
N LYS A 274 -16.96 -24.04 -6.38
CA LYS A 274 -18.21 -24.59 -5.85
C LYS A 274 -19.12 -24.81 -7.06
N LYS A 275 -19.05 -26.03 -7.61
CA LYS A 275 -20.18 -26.64 -8.30
C LYS A 275 -20.80 -27.60 -7.30
#